data_AF-A0AAV6ZZ03-F1
#
_entry.id   AF-A0AAV6ZZ03-F1
#
_cell.length_a   1.000
_cell.length_b   1.000
_cell.length_c   1.000
_cell.angle_alpha   90.00
_cell.angle_beta   90.00
_cell.angle_gamma   90.00
#
_symmetry.space_group_name_H-M   'P 1'
#
loop_
_entity.id
_entity.type
_entity.pdbx_description
1 polymer ?
#
loop_
_entity_poly.entity_id
_entity_poly.type
_entity_poly.pdbx_seq_one_letter_code
_entity_poly.pdbx_strand_id
1 'polypeptide(L)'
;MAFVSPVGYQPVYNPAVPFRQPVFGNLRPGMSVYIQGMVPHHSKTFSVNLSCGQFNGSDIAFHFNPRFDGKRVVFNTFQGGSWGGEEKKKDGFPFNKGGYFEMVIFANPGGYQVNVNGSPFYHFNHRIPLERVDNVHVDGEVNIQSLSVVGGGGGGVGGPAYPPGGVSIRG
;
A
#
# COMPACT_ATOMS: atom_id res chain seq x y z
N MET A 1 -24.60 4.01 11.60
CA MET A 1 -24.61 2.82 10.72
C MET A 1 -23.19 2.27 10.67
N ALA A 2 -22.97 1.00 11.01
CA ALA A 2 -21.65 0.38 10.87
C ALA A 2 -21.51 -0.12 9.42
N PHE A 3 -20.48 0.36 8.71
CA PHE A 3 -20.17 -0.13 7.37
C PHE A 3 -19.49 -1.49 7.52
N VAL A 4 -20.14 -2.55 7.04
CA VAL A 4 -19.55 -3.90 7.06
C VAL A 4 -18.95 -4.14 5.68
N SER A 5 -17.62 -4.26 5.61
CA SER A 5 -16.95 -4.56 4.35
C SER A 5 -17.44 -5.91 3.79
N PRO A 6 -17.66 -6.05 2.47
CA PRO A 6 -17.97 -7.34 1.87
C PRO A 6 -16.93 -8.40 2.23
N VAL A 7 -17.34 -9.67 2.24
CA VAL A 7 -16.43 -10.81 2.45
C VAL A 7 -15.27 -10.72 1.46
N GLY A 8 -14.03 -10.75 1.96
CA GLY A 8 -12.81 -10.54 1.17
C GLY A 8 -12.17 -9.15 1.31
N TYR A 9 -12.91 -8.16 1.82
CA TYR A 9 -12.42 -6.80 2.12
C TYR A 9 -12.30 -6.53 3.62
N GLN A 10 -12.39 -7.58 4.44
CA GLN A 10 -12.22 -7.49 5.88
C GLN A 10 -10.73 -7.23 6.20
N PRO A 11 -10.43 -6.30 7.12
CA PRO A 11 -9.06 -6.09 7.57
C PRO A 11 -8.48 -7.36 8.19
N VAL A 12 -7.21 -7.65 7.89
CA VAL A 12 -6.43 -8.64 8.63
C VAL A 12 -5.71 -7.92 9.76
N TYR A 13 -5.84 -8.43 10.98
CA TYR A 13 -5.24 -7.85 12.17
C TYR A 13 -4.07 -8.68 12.66
N ASN A 14 -2.99 -8.00 13.03
CA ASN A 14 -1.77 -8.58 13.62
C ASN A 14 -1.24 -9.83 12.89
N PRO A 15 -1.14 -9.86 11.54
CA PRO A 15 -0.59 -11.01 10.84
C PRO A 15 0.90 -11.18 11.15
N ALA A 16 1.36 -12.44 11.25
CA ALA A 16 2.78 -12.74 11.29
C ALA A 16 3.42 -12.41 9.94
N VAL A 17 4.60 -11.77 9.93
CA VAL A 17 5.34 -11.45 8.69
C VAL A 17 6.40 -12.54 8.44
N PRO A 18 6.53 -13.07 7.21
CA PRO A 18 5.84 -12.67 5.98
C PRO A 18 4.39 -13.13 5.91
N PHE A 19 3.51 -12.32 5.30
CA PHE A 19 2.14 -12.73 4.97
C PHE A 19 1.68 -12.20 3.63
N ARG A 20 0.69 -12.89 3.07
CA ARG A 20 -0.01 -12.52 1.84
C ARG A 20 -1.49 -12.34 2.12
N GLN A 21 -2.05 -11.26 1.60
CA GLN A 21 -3.47 -10.99 1.58
C GLN A 21 -3.98 -11.00 0.13
N PRO A 22 -4.88 -11.93 -0.23
CA PRO A 22 -5.55 -11.91 -1.53
C PRO A 22 -6.39 -10.65 -1.73
N VAL A 23 -6.41 -10.15 -2.97
CA VAL A 23 -7.28 -9.07 -3.44
C VAL A 23 -8.38 -9.69 -4.30
N PHE A 24 -9.52 -9.99 -3.68
CA PHE A 24 -10.63 -10.65 -4.38
C PHE A 24 -11.22 -9.75 -5.48
N GLY A 25 -11.20 -10.23 -6.72
CA GLY A 25 -11.65 -9.48 -7.89
C GLY A 25 -10.59 -8.55 -8.51
N ASN A 26 -9.34 -8.72 -8.06
CA ASN A 26 -8.14 -8.00 -8.47
C ASN A 26 -8.19 -6.51 -8.13
N LEU A 27 -7.02 -5.86 -8.16
CA LEU A 27 -6.93 -4.42 -7.93
C LEU A 27 -7.47 -3.66 -9.16
N ARG A 28 -8.20 -2.57 -8.90
CA ARG A 28 -8.84 -1.73 -9.93
C ARG A 28 -8.62 -0.25 -9.62
N PRO A 29 -8.73 0.63 -10.63
CA PRO A 29 -8.67 2.06 -10.37
C PRO A 29 -9.69 2.48 -9.32
N GLY A 30 -9.28 3.33 -8.38
CA GLY A 30 -10.11 3.79 -7.26
C GLY A 30 -10.03 2.90 -6.01
N MET A 31 -9.31 1.78 -6.06
CA MET A 31 -9.05 0.94 -4.88
C MET A 31 -7.85 1.45 -4.09
N SER A 32 -7.81 1.12 -2.80
CA SER A 32 -6.73 1.46 -1.88
C SER A 32 -6.32 0.28 -1.02
N VAL A 33 -5.01 0.17 -0.77
CA VAL A 33 -4.45 -0.70 0.27
C VAL A 33 -4.08 0.18 1.46
N TYR A 34 -4.64 -0.10 2.62
CA TYR A 34 -4.37 0.56 3.89
C TYR A 34 -3.56 -0.35 4.80
N ILE A 35 -2.46 0.16 5.33
CA ILE A 35 -1.55 -0.57 6.20
C ILE A 35 -1.23 0.28 7.41
N GLN A 36 -1.44 -0.28 8.60
CA GLN A 36 -0.96 0.27 9.86
C GLN A 36 0.08 -0.69 10.42
N GLY A 37 1.22 -0.17 10.83
CA GLY A 37 2.31 -0.99 11.36
C GLY A 37 3.28 -0.24 12.25
N MET A 38 4.26 -0.98 12.73
CA MET A 38 5.36 -0.49 13.56
C MET A 38 6.67 -1.05 13.01
N VAL A 39 7.68 -0.20 12.93
CA VAL A 39 9.02 -0.59 12.50
C VAL A 39 9.83 -0.97 13.73
N PRO A 40 10.31 -2.22 13.87
CA PRO A 40 11.17 -2.62 14.98
C PRO A 40 12.48 -1.80 15.04
N HIS A 41 13.04 -1.61 16.24
CA HIS A 41 14.30 -0.86 16.42
C HIS A 41 15.48 -1.44 15.63
N HIS A 42 15.52 -2.76 15.46
CA HIS A 42 16.58 -3.46 14.73
C HIS A 42 16.35 -3.50 13.21
N SER A 43 15.24 -2.97 12.69
CA SER A 43 14.88 -3.07 11.27
C SER A 43 15.95 -2.44 10.36
N LYS A 44 16.37 -3.18 9.35
CA LYS A 44 17.23 -2.76 8.25
C LYS A 44 16.39 -2.46 7.01
N THR A 45 15.34 -3.23 6.78
CA THR A 45 14.51 -3.15 5.59
C THR A 45 13.20 -3.93 5.75
N PHE A 46 12.15 -3.48 5.07
CA PHE A 46 10.92 -4.26 4.87
C PHE A 46 10.36 -3.98 3.47
N SER A 47 9.42 -4.78 2.99
CA SER A 47 8.77 -4.55 1.71
C SER A 47 7.27 -4.73 1.76
N VAL A 48 6.58 -3.95 0.95
CA VAL A 48 5.18 -4.14 0.58
C VAL A 48 5.15 -4.36 -0.93
N ASN A 49 4.57 -5.48 -1.35
CA ASN A 49 4.56 -5.92 -2.74
C ASN A 49 3.12 -6.06 -3.21
N LEU A 50 2.81 -5.48 -4.36
CA LEU A 50 1.59 -5.75 -5.11
C LEU A 50 1.94 -6.78 -6.19
N SER A 51 1.49 -8.02 -5.98
CA SER A 51 1.88 -9.19 -6.77
C SER A 51 0.77 -9.64 -7.72
N CYS A 52 1.18 -10.28 -8.82
CA CYS A 52 0.31 -10.87 -9.84
C CYS A 52 0.41 -12.40 -9.77
N GLY A 53 0.02 -12.94 -8.61
CA GLY A 53 0.08 -14.35 -8.29
C GLY A 53 0.45 -14.60 -6.82
N GLN A 54 0.18 -15.84 -6.38
CA GLN A 54 0.31 -16.27 -4.98
C GLN A 54 1.63 -16.97 -4.66
N PHE A 55 2.48 -17.23 -5.65
CA PHE A 55 3.69 -18.04 -5.49
C PHE A 55 4.95 -17.19 -5.35
N ASN A 56 5.98 -17.76 -4.73
CA ASN A 56 7.30 -17.14 -4.73
C ASN A 56 7.80 -17.03 -6.18
N GLY A 57 8.29 -15.85 -6.56
CA GLY A 57 8.71 -15.57 -7.93
C GLY A 57 7.59 -15.14 -8.89
N SER A 58 6.34 -15.01 -8.41
CA SER A 58 5.30 -14.31 -9.16
C SER A 58 5.74 -12.86 -9.48
N ASP A 59 5.24 -12.33 -10.60
CA ASP A 59 5.47 -10.94 -10.98
C ASP A 59 5.04 -10.00 -9.82
N ILE A 60 5.84 -8.96 -9.57
CA ILE A 60 5.55 -7.89 -8.62
C ILE A 60 5.34 -6.62 -9.43
N ALA A 61 4.09 -6.20 -9.59
CA ALA A 61 3.73 -4.97 -10.30
C ALA A 61 4.32 -3.74 -9.61
N PHE A 62 4.28 -3.73 -8.27
CA PHE A 62 4.82 -2.64 -7.47
C PHE A 62 5.51 -3.18 -6.21
N HIS A 63 6.82 -2.98 -6.14
CA HIS A 63 7.65 -3.26 -4.98
C HIS A 63 7.95 -1.95 -4.28
N PHE A 64 7.52 -1.81 -3.02
CA PHE A 64 7.84 -0.69 -2.15
C PHE A 64 8.80 -1.18 -1.06
N ASN A 65 10.02 -0.64 -1.01
CA ASN A 65 11.07 -1.15 -0.12
C ASN A 65 11.86 -0.05 0.61
N PRO A 66 11.44 0.32 1.82
CA PRO A 66 12.23 1.18 2.70
C PRO A 66 13.49 0.48 3.15
N ARG A 67 14.63 1.15 2.97
CA ARG A 67 15.94 0.75 3.47
C ARG A 67 16.40 1.79 4.48
N PHE A 68 16.56 1.37 5.73
CA PHE A 68 16.94 2.26 6.83
C PHE A 68 18.41 2.65 6.75
N ASP A 69 19.24 1.79 6.16
CA ASP A 69 20.59 2.17 5.76
C ASP A 69 20.53 3.15 4.58
N GLY A 70 21.12 4.33 4.77
CA GLY A 70 21.02 5.45 3.83
C GLY A 70 19.63 6.07 3.69
N LYS A 71 18.68 5.73 4.59
CA LYS A 71 17.32 6.30 4.69
C LYS A 71 16.66 6.60 3.33
N ARG A 72 16.45 5.55 2.54
CA ARG A 72 15.86 5.66 1.19
C ARG A 72 14.74 4.66 1.00
N VAL A 73 13.79 4.99 0.14
CA VAL A 73 12.78 4.03 -0.33
C VAL A 73 13.10 3.68 -1.78
N VAL A 74 13.20 2.39 -2.05
CA VAL A 74 13.35 1.84 -3.39
C VAL A 74 12.00 1.39 -3.91
N PHE A 75 11.73 1.68 -5.17
CA PHE A 75 10.55 1.24 -5.88
C PHE A 75 10.98 0.48 -7.14
N ASN A 76 10.29 -0.62 -7.45
CA ASN A 76 10.58 -1.35 -8.67
C ASN A 76 9.41 -2.27 -9.08
N THR A 77 9.60 -2.97 -10.17
CA THR A 77 8.76 -4.06 -10.68
C THR A 77 9.65 -5.28 -10.87
N PHE A 78 9.15 -6.46 -10.50
CA PHE A 78 9.75 -7.75 -10.84
C PHE A 78 8.86 -8.41 -11.88
N GLN A 79 9.39 -8.73 -13.06
CA GLN A 79 8.61 -9.30 -14.15
C GLN A 79 9.42 -10.35 -14.89
N GLY A 80 8.82 -11.52 -15.14
CA GLY A 80 9.48 -12.57 -15.94
C GLY A 80 10.80 -13.06 -15.32
N GLY A 81 10.88 -13.09 -13.98
CA GLY A 81 12.06 -13.56 -13.26
C GLY A 81 13.16 -12.51 -13.05
N SER A 82 12.96 -11.25 -13.45
CA SER A 82 13.98 -10.20 -13.34
C SER A 82 13.44 -8.89 -12.77
N TRP A 83 14.30 -8.16 -12.06
CA TRP A 83 14.01 -6.80 -11.60
C TRP A 83 14.16 -5.79 -12.75
N GLY A 84 13.24 -4.84 -12.85
CA GLY A 84 13.36 -3.70 -13.75
C GLY A 84 14.31 -2.61 -13.22
N GLY A 85 14.25 -1.42 -13.83
CA GLY A 85 15.01 -0.26 -13.38
C GLY A 85 14.52 0.29 -12.04
N GLU A 86 15.39 0.36 -11.03
CA GLU A 86 15.04 0.89 -9.72
C GLU A 86 14.73 2.40 -9.77
N GLU A 87 13.61 2.80 -9.18
CA GLU A 87 13.35 4.18 -8.76
C GLU A 87 13.71 4.33 -7.27
N LYS A 88 14.22 5.50 -6.88
CA LYS A 88 14.72 5.73 -5.51
C LYS A 88 14.32 7.11 -5.02
N LYS A 89 13.74 7.18 -3.82
CA LYS A 89 13.53 8.43 -3.10
C LYS A 89 14.43 8.47 -1.87
N LYS A 90 15.32 9.47 -1.83
CA LYS A 90 16.28 9.70 -0.72
C LYS A 90 15.78 10.77 0.26
N ASP A 91 14.96 11.71 -0.20
CA ASP A 91 14.46 12.81 0.63
C ASP A 91 13.13 12.44 1.30
N GLY A 92 12.94 12.93 2.53
CA GLY A 92 11.69 12.77 3.27
C GLY A 92 11.38 11.32 3.69
N PHE A 93 12.40 10.55 4.07
CA PHE A 93 12.23 9.17 4.55
C PHE A 93 11.21 9.12 5.71
N PRO A 94 10.05 8.47 5.54
CA PRO A 94 8.91 8.71 6.41
C PRO A 94 8.81 7.72 7.60
N PHE A 95 9.80 6.82 7.74
CA PHE A 95 9.77 5.75 8.73
C PHE A 95 10.81 5.98 9.83
N ASN A 96 10.43 5.68 11.08
CA ASN A 96 11.31 5.74 12.23
C ASN A 96 11.41 4.36 12.88
N LYS A 97 12.63 3.95 13.24
CA LYS A 97 12.87 2.74 14.04
C LYS A 97 12.22 2.89 15.42
N GLY A 98 11.41 1.91 15.81
CA GLY A 98 10.52 1.96 16.98
C GLY A 98 9.24 2.77 16.78
N GLY A 99 9.04 3.35 15.60
CA GLY A 99 7.90 4.22 15.30
C GLY A 99 6.76 3.47 14.62
N TYR A 100 5.55 3.94 14.87
CA TYR A 100 4.35 3.55 14.13
C TYR A 100 4.27 4.30 12.80
N PHE A 101 3.61 3.69 11.82
CA PHE A 101 3.30 4.32 10.56
C PHE A 101 1.91 3.92 10.06
N GLU A 102 1.33 4.82 9.29
CA GLU A 102 0.19 4.55 8.42
C GLU A 102 0.64 4.70 6.97
N MET A 103 0.28 3.75 6.11
CA MET A 103 0.54 3.79 4.68
C MET A 103 -0.75 3.56 3.92
N VAL A 104 -0.97 4.36 2.89
CA VAL A 104 -2.04 4.19 1.92
C VAL A 104 -1.44 4.10 0.53
N ILE A 105 -1.74 3.03 -0.20
CA ILE A 105 -1.41 2.87 -1.61
C ILE A 105 -2.71 2.98 -2.39
N PHE A 106 -2.92 4.10 -3.06
CA PHE A 106 -4.08 4.36 -3.90
C PHE A 106 -3.79 4.00 -5.36
N ALA A 107 -4.63 3.13 -5.93
CA ALA A 107 -4.51 2.69 -7.32
C ALA A 107 -5.24 3.67 -8.24
N ASN A 108 -4.48 4.52 -8.94
CA ASN A 108 -4.99 5.40 -9.99
C ASN A 108 -4.86 4.74 -11.37
N PRO A 109 -5.55 5.25 -12.41
CA PRO A 109 -5.33 4.80 -13.79
C PRO A 109 -3.88 4.95 -14.28
N GLY A 110 -3.14 5.97 -13.80
CA GLY A 110 -1.76 6.25 -14.23
C GLY A 110 -0.66 5.58 -13.40
N GLY A 111 -0.96 5.13 -12.18
CA GLY A 111 0.05 4.60 -11.27
C GLY A 111 -0.45 4.39 -9.85
N TYR A 112 0.47 4.03 -8.96
CA TYR A 112 0.23 3.92 -7.52
C TYR A 112 0.63 5.21 -6.83
N GLN A 113 -0.33 5.86 -6.17
CA GLN A 113 -0.06 7.01 -5.31
C GLN A 113 0.12 6.52 -3.88
N VAL A 114 1.29 6.78 -3.30
CA VAL A 114 1.66 6.37 -1.96
C VAL A 114 1.60 7.57 -1.02
N ASN A 115 0.84 7.44 0.05
CA ASN A 115 0.84 8.36 1.18
C ASN A 115 1.35 7.63 2.42
N VAL A 116 2.16 8.31 3.23
CA VAL A 116 2.65 7.79 4.52
C VAL A 116 2.39 8.85 5.59
N ASN A 117 1.79 8.44 6.71
CA ASN A 117 1.42 9.31 7.84
C ASN A 117 0.62 10.55 7.38
N GLY A 118 -0.40 10.32 6.56
CA GLY A 118 -1.27 11.38 6.02
C GLY A 118 -0.63 12.27 4.95
N SER A 119 0.66 12.13 4.65
CA SER A 119 1.38 12.98 3.70
C SER A 119 1.65 12.27 2.37
N PRO A 120 1.46 12.94 1.21
CA PRO A 120 1.86 12.40 -0.09
C PRO A 120 3.37 12.09 -0.11
N PHE A 121 3.72 10.87 -0.52
CA PHE A 121 5.10 10.40 -0.48
C PHE A 121 5.67 10.13 -1.87
N TYR A 122 4.99 9.35 -2.71
CA TYR A 122 5.51 8.98 -4.02
C TYR A 122 4.39 8.62 -5.02
N HIS A 123 4.68 8.76 -6.31
CA HIS A 123 3.83 8.24 -7.39
C HIS A 123 4.66 7.31 -8.27
N PHE A 124 4.26 6.04 -8.35
CA PHE A 124 4.94 5.04 -9.18
C PHE A 124 4.08 4.70 -10.39
N ASN A 125 4.57 4.97 -11.59
CA ASN A 125 3.85 4.69 -12.82
C ASN A 125 3.67 3.18 -13.03
N HIS A 126 2.53 2.76 -13.55
CA HIS A 126 2.28 1.35 -13.83
C HIS A 126 3.27 0.81 -14.87
N ARG A 127 3.96 -0.29 -14.53
CA ARG A 127 4.80 -1.06 -15.47
C ARG A 127 4.18 -2.40 -15.86
N ILE A 128 3.27 -2.90 -15.03
CA ILE A 128 2.41 -4.06 -15.26
C ILE A 128 0.96 -3.56 -15.17
N PRO A 129 0.03 -4.05 -16.01
CA PRO A 129 -1.39 -3.70 -15.89
C PRO A 129 -1.91 -3.92 -14.48
N LEU A 130 -2.58 -2.91 -13.93
CA LEU A 130 -3.10 -2.88 -12.56
C LEU A 130 -4.01 -4.07 -12.27
N GLU A 131 -4.81 -4.47 -13.26
CA GLU A 131 -5.80 -5.53 -13.17
C GLU A 131 -5.17 -6.92 -12.99
N ARG A 132 -3.86 -7.05 -13.19
CA ARG A 132 -3.14 -8.31 -12.89
C ARG A 132 -2.83 -8.47 -11.41
N VAL A 133 -2.89 -7.41 -10.61
CA VAL A 133 -2.58 -7.47 -9.18
C VAL A 133 -3.71 -8.15 -8.44
N ASP A 134 -3.39 -9.26 -7.78
CA ASP A 134 -4.35 -10.10 -7.06
C ASP A 134 -3.90 -10.39 -5.61
N ASN A 135 -2.73 -9.92 -5.20
CA ASN A 135 -2.18 -10.16 -3.87
C ASN A 135 -1.39 -8.96 -3.35
N VAL A 136 -1.51 -8.71 -2.05
CA VAL A 136 -0.59 -7.84 -1.29
C VAL A 136 0.30 -8.73 -0.44
N HIS A 137 1.62 -8.61 -0.59
CA HIS A 137 2.61 -9.39 0.16
C HIS A 137 3.53 -8.46 0.96
N VAL A 138 3.58 -8.67 2.28
CA VAL A 138 4.47 -7.94 3.17
C VAL A 138 5.56 -8.87 3.68
N ASP A 139 6.80 -8.41 3.63
CA ASP A 139 7.99 -9.18 4.01
C ASP A 139 9.05 -8.28 4.69
N GLY A 140 10.02 -8.89 5.36
CA GLY A 140 11.10 -8.23 6.07
C GLY A 140 10.75 -7.80 7.51
N GLU A 141 11.53 -6.88 8.06
CA GLU A 141 11.53 -6.55 9.48
C GLU A 141 10.50 -5.44 9.78
N VAL A 142 9.23 -5.81 9.88
CA VAL A 142 8.11 -4.91 10.19
C VAL A 142 7.01 -5.66 10.95
N ASN A 143 6.31 -4.98 11.86
CA ASN A 143 5.12 -5.50 12.52
C ASN A 143 3.89 -4.85 11.88
N ILE A 144 2.96 -5.65 11.35
CA ILE A 144 1.70 -5.13 10.82
C ILE A 144 0.61 -5.27 11.87
N GLN A 145 -0.09 -4.18 12.14
CA GLN A 145 -1.22 -4.13 13.07
C GLN A 145 -2.52 -4.39 12.32
N SER A 146 -2.67 -3.77 11.15
CA SER A 146 -3.77 -4.07 10.26
C SER A 146 -3.41 -3.84 8.80
N LEU A 147 -3.94 -4.69 7.93
CA LEU A 147 -3.95 -4.48 6.49
C LEU A 147 -5.37 -4.64 5.97
N SER A 148 -5.86 -3.68 5.19
CA SER A 148 -7.14 -3.77 4.50
C SER A 148 -7.02 -3.29 3.07
N VAL A 149 -7.85 -3.87 2.22
CA VAL A 149 -8.06 -3.38 0.86
C VAL A 149 -9.47 -2.83 0.84
N VAL A 150 -9.66 -1.65 0.26
CA VAL A 150 -10.98 -0.98 0.16
C VAL A 150 -11.15 -0.33 -1.19
N GLY A 151 -12.40 -0.03 -1.56
CA GLY A 151 -12.74 0.49 -2.88
C GLY A 151 -13.01 -0.65 -3.88
N GLY A 152 -13.47 -0.28 -5.08
CA GLY A 152 -13.98 -1.24 -6.09
C GLY A 152 -15.49 -1.18 -6.30
N GLY A 153 -16.16 -0.15 -5.77
CA GLY A 153 -17.59 0.10 -5.98
C GLY A 153 -17.91 0.48 -7.43
N GLY A 154 -18.00 -0.50 -8.31
CA GLY A 154 -18.67 -0.38 -9.59
C GLY A 154 -20.14 -0.81 -9.45
N GLY A 155 -21.04 0.14 -9.14
CA GLY A 155 -22.48 0.01 -9.37
C GLY A 155 -23.40 0.30 -8.17
N GLY A 156 -23.72 1.58 -7.92
CA GLY A 156 -24.68 2.05 -6.90
C GLY A 156 -24.12 1.95 -5.49
N VAL A 157 -23.94 3.01 -4.69
CA VAL A 157 -24.84 4.11 -4.34
C VAL A 157 -23.93 5.28 -3.92
N GLY A 158 -24.31 6.50 -4.26
CA GLY A 158 -23.54 7.70 -3.92
C GLY A 158 -23.22 7.80 -2.42
N GLY A 159 -21.93 7.80 -2.09
CA GLY A 159 -21.42 8.28 -0.81
C GLY A 159 -21.00 9.75 -0.95
N PRO A 160 -21.15 10.57 0.11
CA PRO A 160 -21.07 12.02 -0.03
C PRO A 160 -19.64 12.47 -0.31
N ALA A 161 -19.53 13.41 -1.26
CA ALA A 161 -18.34 14.22 -1.44
C ALA A 161 -18.06 15.00 -0.15
N TYR A 162 -16.82 14.97 0.32
CA TYR A 162 -16.38 15.90 1.36
C TYR A 162 -16.49 17.33 0.82
N PRO A 163 -17.21 18.25 1.49
CA PRO A 163 -17.15 19.65 1.11
C PRO A 163 -15.81 20.26 1.55
N PRO A 164 -15.23 21.20 0.78
CA PRO A 164 -14.06 21.95 1.18
C PRO A 164 -14.42 22.93 2.30
N GLY A 165 -13.44 23.21 3.17
CA GLY A 165 -13.62 23.84 4.46
C GLY A 165 -14.21 25.25 4.46
N GLY A 166 -14.64 25.65 5.67
CA GLY A 166 -14.95 27.04 6.00
C GLY A 166 -16.12 27.14 6.98
N VAL A 167 -15.84 27.19 8.28
CA VAL A 167 -16.78 27.78 9.24
C VAL A 167 -16.08 28.94 9.91
N SER A 168 -16.50 30.15 9.53
CA SER A 168 -16.27 31.39 10.25
C SER A 168 -17.08 31.34 11.53
N ILE A 169 -16.40 31.47 12.68
CA ILE A 169 -17.06 31.63 13.98
C ILE A 169 -17.24 33.14 14.20
N ARG A 170 -18.48 33.60 14.16
CA ARG A 170 -18.93 34.80 14.87
C ARG A 170 -19.85 34.35 15.99
N GLY A 171 -19.51 34.78 17.19
CA GLY A 171 -20.24 34.65 18.45
C GLY A 171 -19.44 35.37 19.51
#